data_AF-Q5M3Q3-F1
#
_entry.id   AF-Q5M3Q3-F1
#
_cell.length_a   1.000
_cell.length_b   1.000
_cell.length_c   1.000
_cell.angle_alpha   90.00
_cell.angle_beta   90.00
_cell.angle_gamma   90.00
#
_symmetry.space_group_name_H-M   'P 1'
#
loop_
_entity.id
_entity.type
_entity.pdbx_description
1 polymer ?
#
loop_
_entity_poly.entity_id
_entity_poly.type
_entity_poly.pdbx_seq_one_letter_code
_entity_poly.pdbx_strand_id
1 'polypeptide(L)'
;MGSNLLKTSIVAFMSGSLIPLAFFPKVVSAILSLLPFSSLIYTPVMIIVGKYDASQMLQALLLQFFWLLVMVGLVSVDLETSPVIYHHLRRLV
;
A
#
# COMPACT_ATOMS: atom_id res chain seq x y z
N MET A 1 -6.20 -15.27 -16.17
CA MET A 1 -7.35 -15.07 -15.24
C MET A 1 -7.00 -15.46 -13.80
N GLY A 2 -6.47 -16.65 -13.51
CA GLY A 2 -6.16 -17.09 -12.13
C GLY A 2 -5.13 -16.26 -11.36
N SER A 3 -4.06 -15.78 -12.00
CA SER A 3 -3.01 -14.98 -11.33
C SER A 3 -3.51 -13.62 -10.82
N ASN A 4 -4.43 -12.97 -11.54
CA ASN A 4 -5.03 -11.73 -11.10
C ASN A 4 -5.96 -11.95 -9.90
N LEU A 5 -6.72 -13.04 -9.89
CA LEU A 5 -7.56 -13.42 -8.74
C LEU A 5 -6.70 -13.62 -7.49
N LEU A 6 -5.58 -14.34 -7.61
CA LEU A 6 -4.65 -14.54 -6.50
C LEU A 6 -4.10 -13.21 -5.97
N LYS A 7 -3.63 -12.31 -6.85
CA LYS A 7 -3.14 -10.99 -6.47
C LYS A 7 -4.22 -10.19 -5.71
N THR A 8 -5.44 -10.15 -6.25
CA THR A 8 -6.55 -9.42 -5.60
C THR A 8 -6.92 -10.01 -4.25
N SER A 9 -6.94 -11.33 -4.10
CA SER A 9 -7.24 -11.99 -2.83
C SER A 9 -6.18 -11.70 -1.77
N ILE A 10 -4.90 -11.75 -2.15
CA ILE A 10 -3.79 -11.42 -1.24
C ILE A 10 -3.90 -9.97 -0.79
N VAL A 11 -4.10 -9.03 -1.72
CA VAL A 11 -4.25 -7.60 -1.39
C VAL A 11 -5.47 -7.37 -0.50
N ALA A 12 -6.62 -8.00 -0.79
CA ALA A 12 -7.83 -7.87 0.01
C ALA A 12 -7.68 -8.42 1.44
N PHE A 13 -6.88 -9.46 1.62
CA PHE A 13 -6.51 -9.97 2.94
C PHE A 13 -5.59 -9.00 3.67
N MET A 14 -4.49 -8.59 3.04
CA MET A 14 -3.47 -7.72 3.65
C MET A 14 -3.96 -6.30 3.94
N SER A 15 -4.95 -5.80 3.19
CA SER A 15 -5.56 -4.49 3.40
C SER A 15 -6.58 -4.46 4.54
N GLY A 16 -6.96 -5.63 5.06
CA GLY A 16 -8.03 -5.76 6.05
C GLY A 16 -9.44 -5.69 5.47
N SER A 17 -9.60 -5.80 4.14
CA SER A 17 -10.91 -5.77 3.48
C SER A 17 -11.72 -7.05 3.69
N LEU A 18 -11.07 -8.22 3.79
CA LEU A 18 -11.74 -9.49 4.08
C LEU A 18 -12.01 -9.65 5.57
N ILE A 19 -10.99 -9.40 6.40
CA ILE A 19 -11.04 -9.46 7.86
C ILE A 19 -10.22 -8.27 8.37
N PRO A 20 -10.77 -7.38 9.21
CA PRO A 20 -10.02 -6.22 9.70
C PRO A 20 -8.74 -6.63 10.43
N LEU A 21 -7.67 -5.85 10.25
CA LEU A 21 -6.35 -6.15 10.84
C LEU A 21 -6.38 -6.22 12.38
N ALA A 22 -7.37 -5.61 13.02
CA ALA A 22 -7.60 -5.65 14.46
C ALA A 22 -7.90 -7.06 15.01
N PHE A 23 -8.37 -7.99 14.18
CA PHE A 23 -8.66 -9.38 14.58
C PHE A 23 -7.42 -10.28 14.58
N PHE A 24 -6.30 -9.82 14.01
CA PHE A 24 -5.06 -10.59 13.97
C PHE A 24 -4.26 -10.47 15.27
N PRO A 25 -3.36 -11.43 15.56
CA PRO A 25 -2.39 -11.30 16.64
C PRO A 25 -1.60 -10.00 16.50
N LYS A 26 -1.27 -9.36 17.64
CA LYS A 26 -0.66 -8.02 17.69
C LYS A 26 0.58 -7.89 16.79
N VAL A 27 1.41 -8.92 16.71
CA VAL A 27 2.61 -8.96 15.87
C VAL A 27 2.26 -8.92 14.38
N VAL A 28 1.32 -9.77 13.95
CA VAL A 28 0.89 -9.85 12.55
C VAL A 28 0.22 -8.56 12.12
N SER A 29 -0.68 -8.03 12.96
CA SER A 29 -1.37 -6.77 12.73
C SER A 29 -0.38 -5.61 12.58
N ALA A 30 0.65 -5.54 13.45
CA ALA A 30 1.69 -4.52 13.37
C ALA A 30 2.48 -4.61 12.06
N ILE A 31 2.89 -5.81 11.64
CA ILE A 31 3.60 -6.00 10.38
C ILE A 31 2.72 -5.56 9.21
N LEU A 32 1.49 -6.07 9.10
CA LEU A 32 0.58 -5.73 8.00
C LEU A 32 0.23 -4.23 7.96
N SER A 33 0.14 -3.57 9.11
CA SER A 33 -0.11 -2.13 9.21
C SER A 33 1.07 -1.27 8.73
N LEU A 34 2.30 -1.80 8.75
CA LEU A 34 3.49 -1.11 8.22
C LEU A 34 3.61 -1.23 6.69
N LEU A 35 2.95 -2.22 6.09
CA LEU A 35 2.93 -2.39 4.64
C LEU A 35 1.97 -1.39 3.97
N PRO A 36 2.16 -1.09 2.67
CA PRO A 36 1.34 -0.11 1.97
C PRO A 36 -0.12 -0.57 1.80
N PHE A 37 -0.39 -1.88 1.90
CA PHE A 37 -1.72 -2.45 1.70
C PHE A 37 -2.74 -2.03 2.76
N SER A 38 -2.32 -1.87 4.03
CA SER A 38 -3.20 -1.41 5.12
C SER A 38 -3.77 -0.01 4.83
N SER A 39 -2.99 0.83 4.14
CA SER A 39 -3.40 2.19 3.80
C SER A 39 -4.53 2.26 2.78
N LEU A 40 -4.86 1.13 2.11
CA LEU A 40 -5.96 1.08 1.14
C LEU A 40 -7.33 1.06 1.81
N ILE A 41 -7.48 0.35 2.94
CA ILE A 41 -8.80 0.09 3.56
C ILE A 41 -8.73 0.25 5.08
N TYR A 42 -7.90 -0.54 5.77
CA TYR A 42 -7.90 -0.57 7.24
C TYR A 42 -7.59 0.79 7.87
N THR A 43 -6.51 1.45 7.44
CA THR A 43 -6.08 2.73 7.98
C THR A 43 -7.14 3.84 7.83
N PRO A 44 -7.69 4.14 6.64
CA PRO A 44 -8.74 5.17 6.52
C PRO A 44 -10.02 4.80 7.30
N VAL A 45 -10.40 3.52 7.35
CA VAL A 45 -11.55 3.08 8.16
C VAL A 45 -11.32 3.38 9.64
N MET A 46 -10.13 3.09 10.18
CA MET A 46 -9.82 3.38 11.58
C MET A 46 -9.78 4.87 11.90
N ILE A 47 -9.39 5.71 10.92
CA ILE A 47 -9.45 7.17 11.04
C ILE A 47 -10.91 7.64 11.06
N ILE A 48 -11.73 7.19 10.12
CA ILE A 48 -13.14 7.59 9.99
C ILE A 48 -13.94 7.17 11.23
N VAL A 49 -13.68 5.97 11.77
CA VAL A 49 -14.34 5.45 12.97
C VAL A 49 -13.78 6.10 14.26
N GLY A 50 -12.78 6.98 14.15
CA GLY A 50 -12.21 7.71 15.29
C GLY A 50 -11.39 6.84 16.24
N LYS A 51 -10.81 5.75 15.73
CA LYS A 51 -9.95 4.83 16.50
C LYS A 51 -8.47 5.23 16.45
N TYR A 52 -8.10 6.13 15.54
CA TYR A 52 -6.75 6.67 15.45
C TYR A 52 -6.68 8.04 16.10
N ASP A 53 -5.68 8.22 16.96
CA ASP A 53 -5.33 9.51 17.53
C ASP A 53 -4.55 10.37 16.51
N ALA A 54 -4.46 11.68 16.76
CA ALA A 54 -3.75 12.61 15.86
C ALA A 54 -2.30 12.18 15.54
N SER A 55 -1.59 11.60 16.52
CA SER A 55 -0.24 11.05 16.30
C SER A 55 -0.25 9.85 15.35
N GLN A 56 -1.21 8.93 15.50
CA GLN A 56 -1.34 7.74 14.66
C GLN A 56 -1.76 8.12 13.23
N MET A 57 -2.62 9.12 13.09
CA MET A 57 -2.97 9.69 11.78
C MET A 57 -1.74 10.28 11.08
N LEU A 58 -0.93 11.05 11.79
CA LEU A 58 0.29 11.62 11.24
C LEU A 58 1.29 10.52 10.83
N GLN A 59 1.50 9.51 11.68
CA GLN A 59 2.34 8.36 11.35
C GLN A 59 1.84 7.62 10.10
N ALA A 60 0.52 7.41 9.99
CA ALA A 60 -0.08 6.78 8.82
C ALA A 60 0.15 7.57 7.53
N LEU A 61 0.00 8.91 7.58
CA LEU A 61 0.30 9.78 6.44
C LEU A 61 1.78 9.73 6.05
N LEU A 62 2.69 9.81 7.03
CA LEU A 62 4.13 9.70 6.77
C LEU A 62 4.49 8.36 6.14
N LEU A 63 3.88 7.27 6.61
CA LEU A 63 4.07 5.94 6.04
C LEU A 63 3.56 5.85 4.59
N GLN A 64 2.44 6.48 4.27
CA GLN A 64 1.94 6.58 2.89
C GLN A 64 2.91 7.36 2.00
N PHE A 65 3.42 8.51 2.46
CA PHE A 65 4.43 9.28 1.72
C PHE A 65 5.73 8.49 1.53
N PHE A 66 6.19 7.79 2.56
CA PHE A 66 7.36 6.92 2.47
C PHE A 66 7.18 5.87 1.37
N TRP A 67 6.08 5.12 1.39
CA TRP A 67 5.82 4.11 0.37
C TRP A 67 5.59 4.68 -1.02
N LEU A 68 5.00 5.87 -1.14
CA LEU A 68 4.87 6.57 -2.41
C LEU A 68 6.26 6.84 -3.02
N LEU A 69 7.20 7.37 -2.22
CA LEU A 69 8.57 7.62 -2.68
C LEU A 69 9.30 6.33 -3.05
N VAL A 70 9.15 5.28 -2.25
CA VAL A 70 9.74 3.95 -2.54
C VAL A 70 9.21 3.39 -3.86
N MET A 71 7.90 3.46 -4.10
CA MET A 71 7.29 2.95 -5.33
C MET A 71 7.67 3.78 -6.54
N VAL A 72 7.71 5.11 -6.43
CA VAL A 72 8.20 5.99 -7.50
C VAL A 72 9.65 5.69 -7.82
N GLY A 73 10.52 5.57 -6.81
CA GLY A 73 11.92 5.22 -7.02
C GLY A 73 12.09 3.85 -7.70
N LEU A 74 11.31 2.86 -7.28
CA LEU A 74 11.34 1.52 -7.89
C LEU A 74 10.93 1.57 -9.38
N VAL A 75 9.89 2.32 -9.71
CA VAL A 75 9.46 2.54 -11.11
C VAL A 75 10.53 3.28 -11.89
N SER A 76 11.15 4.32 -11.33
CA SER A 76 12.22 5.07 -12.02
C SER A 76 13.40 4.18 -12.39
N VAL A 77 13.82 3.28 -11.51
CA VAL A 77 14.92 2.32 -11.78
C VAL A 77 14.54 1.31 -12.88
N ASP A 78 13.30 0.82 -12.88
CA ASP A 78 12.80 -0.07 -13.94
C ASP A 78 12.75 0.62 -15.31
N LEU A 79 12.36 1.90 -15.34
CA LEU A 79 12.33 2.71 -16.56
C LEU A 79 13.72 2.96 -17.16
N GLU A 80 14.75 3.14 -16.32
CA GLU A 80 16.14 3.31 -16.76
C GLU A 80 16.74 2.02 -17.31
N THR A 81 16.29 0.86 -16.80
CA THR A 81 16.78 -0.46 -17.20
C THR A 81 16.02 -1.06 -18.38
N SER A 82 14.80 -0.56 -18.67
CA SER A 82 13.92 -1.08 -19.72
C SER A 82 13.80 -0.12 -20.92
N PRO A 83 14.60 -0.29 -22.00
CA PRO A 83 14.64 0.64 -23.14
C PRO A 83 13.30 0.78 -23.90
N VAL A 84 12.38 -0.17 -23.71
CA VAL A 84 11.06 -0.19 -24.36
C VAL A 84 10.10 0.82 -23.72
N ILE A 85 10.14 1.01 -22.40
CA ILE A 85 9.17 1.85 -21.67
C ILE A 85 9.58 3.33 -21.72
N TYR A 86 10.88 3.62 -21.62
CA TYR A 86 11.42 4.97 -21.74
C TYR A 86 11.01 5.66 -23.05
N HIS A 87 11.01 4.91 -24.15
CA HIS A 87 10.66 5.44 -25.48
C HIS A 87 9.17 5.77 -25.66
N HIS A 88 8.27 5.17 -24.87
CA HIS A 88 6.84 5.48 -24.90
C HIS A 88 6.49 6.67 -23.99
N LEU A 89 7.13 6.79 -22.82
CA LEU A 89 6.88 7.92 -21.92
C LEU A 89 7.31 9.26 -22.53
N ARG A 90 8.43 9.30 -23.25
CA ARG A 90 8.93 10.51 -23.94
C ARG A 90 8.10 10.91 -25.18
N ARG A 91 7.17 10.06 -25.65
CA ARG A 91 6.28 10.41 -26.78
C ARG A 91 4.96 11.02 -26.32
N LEU A 92 4.66 10.96 -25.02
CA LEU A 92 3.40 11.44 -24.43
C LEU A 92 3.56 12.78 -23.69
N VAL A 93 4.79 13.32 -23.65
CA VAL A 93 5.17 14.65 -23.17
C VAL A 93 5.81 15.40 -24.33
#